data_AF-A0A523GPJ2-F1
#
_entry.id   AF-A0A523GPJ2-F1
#
_cell.length_a   1.000
_cell.length_b   1.000
_cell.length_c   1.000
_cell.angle_alpha   90.00
_cell.angle_beta   90.00
_cell.angle_gamma   90.00
#
_symmetry.space_group_name_H-M   'P 1'
#
loop_
_entity.id
_entity.type
_entity.pdbx_description
1 polymer ?
#
loop_
_entity_poly.entity_id
_entity_poly.type
_entity_poly.pdbx_seq_one_letter_code
_entity_poly.pdbx_strand_id
1 'polypeptide(L)'
;MMNTSSNIIRPFATAVVLTASLFITSVGETFAQDLASGGETKTITKVGTTSAQFLKIGIGSRPIALGGAYAAESNDLSALYWNPAGLAKMHGAAASFQHTKYLADIDYNYAAFGMPLGNMGTIAASLIILDSGDMQVRTIERPDGTGEFFSAQSYALQLSYARALTNKFSIGTTVKYISETIWHSRATAIAFDVGILFTTPYDRLRLGANMANFGGKMQMDGRDILFSQDPTPDQSGDVEIVNAKYLLGKYDLPLLFRVGLAWDALITADHNVLLLLDAAHPNDNSEYVNMGAEYRFRELLSLRVGYKNLFEDDGEQGLTYGGGLNMRIDRSLRVGFDYAYADFGRLDQTHWYTFNLIF
;
A
#
# COMPACT_ATOMS: atom_id res chain seq x y z
N MET A 1 9.84 -36.70 -43.89
CA MET A 1 10.80 -36.07 -42.94
C MET A 1 10.06 -35.80 -41.64
N MET A 2 10.66 -36.26 -40.55
CA MET A 2 10.02 -36.52 -39.26
C MET A 2 9.58 -35.27 -38.50
N ASN A 3 8.46 -35.46 -37.82
CA ASN A 3 7.83 -34.63 -36.81
C ASN A 3 8.62 -34.74 -35.49
N THR A 4 9.32 -33.69 -35.07
CA THR A 4 10.01 -33.62 -33.77
C THR A 4 9.89 -32.22 -33.15
N SER A 5 8.80 -31.94 -32.44
CA SER A 5 8.73 -30.77 -31.54
C SER A 5 7.91 -30.98 -30.26
N SER A 6 7.34 -32.17 -30.01
CA SER A 6 6.48 -32.41 -28.84
C SER A 6 7.18 -32.96 -27.59
N ASN A 7 8.49 -33.28 -27.64
CA ASN A 7 9.17 -33.98 -26.53
C ASN A 7 10.06 -33.10 -25.62
N ILE A 8 10.10 -31.77 -25.82
CA ILE A 8 10.91 -30.86 -24.98
C ILE A 8 10.06 -30.03 -24.00
N ILE A 9 8.74 -29.96 -24.21
CA ILE A 9 7.83 -29.14 -23.39
C ILE A 9 7.51 -29.78 -22.03
N ARG A 10 7.40 -31.11 -21.98
CA ARG A 10 7.14 -31.84 -20.72
C ARG A 10 8.29 -31.79 -19.70
N PRO A 11 9.58 -31.98 -20.06
CA PRO A 11 10.66 -31.91 -19.06
C PRO A 11 10.93 -30.49 -18.55
N PHE A 12 10.59 -29.43 -19.30
CA PHE A 12 10.84 -28.04 -18.88
C PHE A 12 9.73 -27.47 -17.98
N ALA A 13 8.46 -27.83 -18.19
CA ALA A 13 7.38 -27.52 -17.26
C ALA A 13 7.62 -28.18 -15.89
N THR A 14 8.14 -29.42 -15.89
CA THR A 14 8.60 -30.09 -14.66
C THR A 14 9.82 -29.38 -14.06
N ALA A 15 10.74 -28.85 -14.86
CA ALA A 15 11.90 -28.10 -14.37
C ALA A 15 11.55 -26.72 -13.78
N VAL A 16 10.55 -26.01 -14.33
CA VAL A 16 10.06 -24.72 -13.80
C VAL A 16 9.21 -24.91 -12.55
N VAL A 17 8.39 -25.96 -12.51
CA VAL A 17 7.72 -26.37 -11.27
C VAL A 17 8.75 -26.83 -10.24
N LEU A 18 9.82 -27.54 -10.63
CA LEU A 18 10.91 -27.91 -9.72
C LEU A 18 11.74 -26.72 -9.28
N THR A 19 11.99 -25.69 -10.11
CA THR A 19 12.75 -24.50 -9.69
C THR A 19 11.92 -23.53 -8.89
N ALA A 20 10.61 -23.40 -9.16
CA ALA A 20 9.67 -22.69 -8.29
C ALA A 20 9.50 -23.44 -6.95
N SER A 21 9.44 -24.78 -6.98
CA SER A 21 9.46 -25.61 -5.77
C SER A 21 10.80 -25.47 -5.03
N LEU A 22 11.93 -25.41 -5.75
CA LEU A 22 13.26 -25.21 -5.16
C LEU A 22 13.40 -23.81 -4.55
N PHE A 23 12.76 -22.79 -5.13
CA PHE A 23 12.71 -21.43 -4.57
C PHE A 23 11.81 -21.36 -3.35
N ILE A 24 10.66 -22.05 -3.36
CA ILE A 24 9.78 -22.18 -2.20
C ILE A 24 10.46 -22.97 -1.09
N THR A 25 11.24 -24.02 -1.41
CA THR A 25 12.03 -24.75 -0.43
C THR A 25 13.30 -24.01 -0.01
N SER A 26 13.94 -23.18 -0.83
CA SER A 26 15.11 -22.38 -0.41
C SER A 26 14.71 -21.19 0.46
N VAL A 27 13.54 -20.61 0.19
CA VAL A 27 12.88 -19.66 1.10
C VAL A 27 12.48 -20.39 2.38
N GLY A 28 11.89 -21.59 2.28
CA GLY A 28 11.61 -22.47 3.42
C GLY A 28 12.82 -22.91 4.23
N GLU A 29 13.98 -23.12 3.60
CA GLU A 29 15.25 -23.46 4.27
C GLU A 29 15.90 -22.24 4.91
N THR A 30 15.73 -21.05 4.34
CA THR A 30 16.07 -19.78 5.00
C THR A 30 15.20 -19.58 6.25
N PHE A 31 13.93 -19.99 6.22
CA PHE A 31 13.04 -20.04 7.40
C PHE A 31 13.38 -21.18 8.38
N ALA A 32 13.93 -22.30 7.91
CA ALA A 32 14.30 -23.44 8.77
C ALA A 32 15.66 -23.24 9.46
N GLN A 33 16.56 -22.42 8.90
CA GLN A 33 17.89 -22.19 9.47
C GLN A 33 17.86 -21.35 10.76
N ASP A 34 16.77 -20.65 11.04
CA ASP A 34 16.51 -20.02 12.36
C ASP A 34 16.07 -21.02 13.43
N LEU A 35 15.56 -22.21 13.05
CA LEU A 35 15.10 -23.23 14.00
C LEU A 35 16.22 -24.15 14.53
N ALA A 36 17.41 -24.11 13.94
CA ALA A 36 18.53 -24.99 14.29
C ALA A 36 19.58 -24.35 15.23
N SER A 37 19.40 -23.09 15.63
CA SER A 37 20.19 -22.49 16.71
C SER A 37 19.38 -22.56 18.00
N GLY A 38 19.81 -23.42 18.93
CA GLY A 38 19.15 -23.68 20.21
C GLY A 38 19.24 -22.52 21.21
N GLY A 39 18.71 -21.36 20.82
CA GLY A 39 18.38 -20.24 21.68
C GLY A 39 17.06 -19.66 21.21
N GLU A 40 16.08 -19.57 22.10
CA GLU A 40 14.86 -18.79 21.85
C GLU A 40 15.23 -17.32 21.68
N THR A 41 15.69 -16.95 20.49
CA THR A 41 15.71 -15.56 20.07
C THR A 41 14.27 -15.27 19.69
N LYS A 42 13.45 -14.86 20.67
CA LYS A 42 12.18 -14.20 20.37
C LYS A 42 12.54 -13.03 19.45
N THR A 43 12.29 -13.16 18.15
CA THR A 43 12.33 -12.03 17.23
C THR A 43 11.33 -11.02 17.77
N ILE A 44 11.84 -9.92 18.35
CA ILE A 44 10.98 -8.87 18.87
C ILE A 44 10.46 -8.10 17.66
N THR A 45 9.28 -8.50 17.19
CA THR A 45 8.57 -7.77 16.14
C THR A 45 8.18 -6.40 16.68
N LYS A 46 8.55 -5.34 15.95
CA LYS A 46 8.33 -3.95 16.36
C LYS A 46 6.91 -3.46 16.04
N VAL A 47 5.93 -4.30 16.34
CA VAL A 47 4.52 -4.14 15.94
C VAL A 47 4.00 -2.78 16.38
N GLY A 48 3.52 -1.98 15.43
CA GLY A 48 2.86 -0.70 15.72
C GLY A 48 3.76 0.39 16.31
N THR A 49 5.08 0.29 16.14
CA THR A 49 6.03 1.28 16.69
C THR A 49 6.39 2.42 15.72
N THR A 50 5.75 2.48 14.56
CA THR A 50 5.96 3.55 13.56
C THR A 50 4.85 4.61 13.61
N SER A 51 5.19 5.81 13.16
CA SER A 51 4.26 6.93 12.92
C SER A 51 3.55 6.79 11.57
N ALA A 52 2.57 7.64 11.25
CA ALA A 52 1.91 7.66 9.94
C ALA A 52 1.35 6.29 9.49
N GLN A 53 0.69 5.57 10.40
CA GLN A 53 0.10 4.25 10.14
C GLN A 53 -0.88 4.24 8.97
N PHE A 54 -1.50 5.39 8.66
CA PHE A 54 -2.40 5.54 7.51
C PHE A 54 -1.72 5.21 6.16
N LEU A 55 -0.38 5.31 6.06
CA LEU A 55 0.38 4.92 4.86
C LEU A 55 0.35 3.41 4.60
N LYS A 56 -0.07 2.59 5.56
CA LYS A 56 -0.24 1.13 5.39
C LYS A 56 -1.61 0.78 4.80
N ILE A 57 -2.53 1.74 4.75
CA ILE A 57 -3.86 1.57 4.19
C ILE A 57 -3.76 1.63 2.65
N GLY A 58 -4.18 0.57 1.97
CA GLY A 58 -3.99 0.42 0.53
C GLY A 58 -4.81 1.40 -0.32
N ILE A 59 -4.42 1.57 -1.58
CA ILE A 59 -5.06 2.48 -2.53
C ILE A 59 -5.55 1.70 -3.75
N GLY A 60 -6.73 2.04 -4.26
CA GLY A 60 -7.39 1.44 -5.41
C GLY A 60 -8.20 0.19 -5.04
N SER A 61 -9.47 0.16 -5.45
CA SER A 61 -10.35 -0.99 -5.23
C SER A 61 -9.86 -2.23 -5.99
N ARG A 62 -9.30 -2.08 -7.20
CA ARG A 62 -8.72 -3.21 -7.95
C ARG A 62 -7.60 -3.92 -7.16
N PRO A 63 -6.55 -3.23 -6.68
CA PRO A 63 -5.53 -3.83 -5.80
C PRO A 63 -6.10 -4.44 -4.52
N ILE A 64 -7.02 -3.75 -3.84
CA ILE A 64 -7.62 -4.24 -2.59
C ILE A 64 -8.38 -5.57 -2.81
N ALA A 65 -9.15 -5.67 -3.90
CA ALA A 65 -9.85 -6.90 -4.28
C ALA A 65 -8.91 -8.06 -4.69
N LEU A 66 -7.63 -7.78 -4.92
CA LEU A 66 -6.58 -8.73 -5.26
C LEU A 66 -5.65 -9.03 -4.06
N GLY A 67 -6.17 -8.86 -2.85
CA GLY A 67 -5.44 -9.09 -1.60
C GLY A 67 -4.31 -8.10 -1.34
N GLY A 68 -4.19 -7.03 -2.12
CA GLY A 68 -3.03 -6.14 -2.10
C GLY A 68 -1.79 -6.72 -2.78
N ALA A 69 -1.92 -7.80 -3.57
CA ALA A 69 -0.86 -8.29 -4.44
C ALA A 69 -0.88 -7.48 -5.74
N TYR A 70 -0.04 -6.44 -5.84
CA TYR A 70 -0.08 -5.50 -6.96
C TYR A 70 1.28 -4.92 -7.36
N ALA A 71 2.36 -5.27 -6.67
CA ALA A 71 3.69 -4.73 -6.93
C ALA A 71 4.20 -5.02 -8.35
N ALA A 72 3.78 -6.13 -8.97
CA ALA A 72 4.17 -6.52 -10.33
C ALA A 72 3.14 -6.21 -11.43
N GLU A 73 1.95 -5.72 -11.07
CA GLU A 73 0.87 -5.41 -12.04
C GLU A 73 0.59 -3.91 -12.15
N SER A 74 0.98 -3.10 -11.17
CA SER A 74 0.56 -1.71 -10.96
C SER A 74 0.64 -0.78 -12.18
N ASN A 75 -0.35 -0.80 -13.06
CA ASN A 75 -0.37 -0.10 -14.36
C ASN A 75 -1.37 1.06 -14.45
N ASP A 76 -1.89 1.49 -13.30
CA ASP A 76 -2.83 2.60 -13.14
C ASP A 76 -2.31 3.61 -12.10
N LEU A 77 -3.12 4.61 -11.75
CA LEU A 77 -2.70 5.64 -10.79
C LEU A 77 -2.53 5.13 -9.36
N SER A 78 -3.05 3.95 -8.99
CA SER A 78 -2.71 3.35 -7.69
C SER A 78 -1.23 2.93 -7.62
N ALA A 79 -0.51 2.91 -8.74
CA ALA A 79 0.94 2.66 -8.79
C ALA A 79 1.76 3.65 -7.96
N LEU A 80 1.28 4.89 -7.72
CA LEU A 80 1.94 5.83 -6.80
C LEU A 80 2.09 5.25 -5.38
N TYR A 81 1.18 4.35 -4.99
CA TYR A 81 1.19 3.66 -3.70
C TYR A 81 1.86 2.28 -3.78
N TRP A 82 1.53 1.47 -4.81
CA TRP A 82 1.95 0.07 -4.87
C TRP A 82 3.35 -0.15 -5.43
N ASN A 83 3.68 0.49 -6.55
CA ASN A 83 5.00 0.45 -7.18
C ASN A 83 5.09 1.54 -8.28
N PRO A 84 5.83 2.63 -8.06
CA PRO A 84 5.85 3.75 -9.00
C PRO A 84 6.42 3.40 -10.38
N ALA A 85 7.22 2.33 -10.52
CA ALA A 85 7.74 1.91 -11.84
C ALA A 85 6.65 1.53 -12.83
N GLY A 86 5.48 1.15 -12.34
CA GLY A 86 4.37 0.78 -13.18
C GLY A 86 3.64 1.97 -13.83
N LEU A 87 3.86 3.21 -13.35
CA LEU A 87 3.42 4.42 -14.06
C LEU A 87 4.03 4.54 -15.46
N ALA A 88 5.19 3.94 -15.70
CA ALA A 88 5.81 3.88 -17.02
C ALA A 88 5.00 3.05 -18.04
N LYS A 89 3.99 2.28 -17.59
CA LYS A 89 3.09 1.48 -18.43
C LYS A 89 1.78 2.20 -18.75
N MET A 90 1.55 3.40 -18.21
CA MET A 90 0.37 4.18 -18.55
C MET A 90 0.39 4.61 -20.02
N HIS A 91 -0.76 4.52 -20.69
CA HIS A 91 -0.90 4.80 -22.12
C HIS A 91 -1.52 6.16 -22.45
N GLY A 92 -2.17 6.81 -21.48
CA GLY A 92 -2.85 8.09 -21.64
C GLY A 92 -2.88 8.87 -20.33
N ALA A 93 -3.32 10.12 -20.40
CA ALA A 93 -3.57 10.88 -19.19
C ALA A 93 -4.73 10.24 -18.43
N ALA A 94 -4.66 10.25 -17.11
CA ALA A 94 -5.68 9.65 -16.28
C ALA A 94 -5.93 10.47 -15.01
N ALA A 95 -7.14 10.34 -14.49
CA ALA A 95 -7.51 10.77 -13.15
C ALA A 95 -8.12 9.59 -12.39
N SER A 96 -7.85 9.49 -11.09
CA SER A 96 -8.38 8.44 -10.23
C SER A 96 -8.86 9.04 -8.93
N PHE A 97 -10.05 8.63 -8.50
CA PHE A 97 -10.66 9.05 -7.25
C PHE A 97 -11.11 7.81 -6.50
N GLN A 98 -10.81 7.75 -5.22
CA GLN A 98 -11.30 6.71 -4.34
C GLN A 98 -11.89 7.33 -3.08
N HIS A 99 -12.95 6.70 -2.63
CA HIS A 99 -13.57 6.96 -1.34
C HIS A 99 -13.82 5.62 -0.64
N THR A 100 -13.57 5.59 0.66
CA THR A 100 -13.83 4.45 1.53
C THR A 100 -14.17 4.97 2.90
N LYS A 101 -15.32 4.54 3.42
CA LYS A 101 -15.59 4.64 4.84
C LYS A 101 -14.86 3.48 5.51
N TYR A 102 -13.74 3.79 6.12
CA TYR A 102 -12.88 2.84 6.78
C TYR A 102 -13.45 2.48 8.16
N LEU A 103 -12.67 1.74 8.95
CA LEU A 103 -13.06 1.32 10.30
C LEU A 103 -13.41 2.53 11.18
N ALA A 104 -14.37 2.35 12.09
CA ALA A 104 -14.84 3.40 13.00
C ALA A 104 -15.31 4.68 12.29
N ASP A 105 -15.94 4.54 11.12
CA ASP A 105 -16.48 5.63 10.31
C ASP A 105 -15.44 6.65 9.80
N ILE A 106 -14.14 6.30 9.85
CA ILE A 106 -13.05 7.16 9.39
C ILE A 106 -13.10 7.27 7.86
N ASP A 107 -13.06 8.49 7.33
CA ASP A 107 -13.04 8.72 5.90
C ASP A 107 -11.62 8.55 5.33
N TYR A 108 -11.46 7.67 4.34
CA TYR A 108 -10.20 7.48 3.63
C TYR A 108 -10.37 7.78 2.14
N ASN A 109 -9.74 8.86 1.71
CA ASN A 109 -9.92 9.44 0.38
C ASN A 109 -8.60 9.49 -0.37
N TYR A 110 -8.69 9.27 -1.68
CA TYR A 110 -7.56 9.36 -2.58
C TYR A 110 -7.95 10.05 -3.88
N ALA A 111 -7.11 10.98 -4.33
CA ALA A 111 -7.26 11.61 -5.61
C ALA A 111 -5.90 11.65 -6.31
N ALA A 112 -5.87 11.33 -7.59
CA ALA A 112 -4.65 11.31 -8.38
C ALA A 112 -4.87 11.75 -9.82
N PHE A 113 -3.82 12.29 -10.39
CA PHE A 113 -3.72 12.60 -11.80
C PHE A 113 -2.34 12.21 -12.30
N GLY A 114 -2.26 11.67 -13.52
CA GLY A 114 -0.99 11.35 -14.13
C GLY A 114 -1.07 11.43 -15.64
N MET A 115 0.06 11.75 -16.25
CA MET A 115 0.16 11.91 -17.69
C MET A 115 1.51 11.40 -18.23
N PRO A 116 1.48 10.57 -19.27
CA PRO A 116 2.69 10.21 -20.01
C PRO A 116 3.17 11.41 -20.83
N LEU A 117 4.47 11.67 -20.79
CA LEU A 117 5.18 12.71 -21.54
C LEU A 117 5.94 12.12 -22.74
N GLY A 118 5.35 11.09 -23.37
CA GLY A 118 5.98 10.31 -24.43
C GLY A 118 7.27 9.63 -23.95
N ASN A 119 8.37 9.82 -24.68
CA ASN A 119 9.66 9.17 -24.40
C ASN A 119 10.37 9.71 -23.13
N MET A 120 9.90 10.83 -22.59
CA MET A 120 10.44 11.41 -21.36
C MET A 120 10.00 10.66 -20.12
N GLY A 121 9.03 9.74 -20.20
CA GLY A 121 8.46 9.02 -19.06
C GLY A 121 7.08 9.56 -18.67
N THR A 122 6.67 9.27 -17.45
CA THR A 122 5.34 9.57 -16.92
C THR A 122 5.49 10.34 -15.61
N ILE A 123 4.73 11.43 -15.46
CA ILE A 123 4.61 12.17 -14.21
C ILE A 123 3.23 11.92 -13.62
N ALA A 124 3.14 11.88 -12.30
CA ALA A 124 1.86 11.80 -11.61
C ALA A 124 1.93 12.47 -10.23
N ALA A 125 0.78 12.93 -9.77
CA ALA A 125 0.59 13.49 -8.44
C ALA A 125 -0.62 12.83 -7.78
N SER A 126 -0.58 12.68 -6.46
CA SER A 126 -1.75 12.26 -5.71
C SER A 126 -1.81 12.86 -4.31
N LEU A 127 -3.00 12.84 -3.75
CA LEU A 127 -3.30 13.23 -2.38
C LEU A 127 -4.04 12.07 -1.71
N ILE A 128 -3.54 11.64 -0.56
CA ILE A 128 -4.20 10.72 0.37
C ILE A 128 -4.66 11.54 1.57
N ILE A 129 -5.91 11.34 2.00
CA ILE A 129 -6.49 11.97 3.19
C ILE A 129 -7.14 10.88 4.05
N LEU A 130 -6.75 10.81 5.31
CA LEU A 130 -7.45 10.08 6.36
C LEU A 130 -8.06 11.12 7.31
N ASP A 131 -9.38 11.12 7.45
CA ASP A 131 -10.11 12.04 8.33
C ASP A 131 -10.96 11.26 9.33
N SER A 132 -10.66 11.44 10.62
CA SER A 132 -11.40 10.76 11.69
C SER A 132 -12.69 11.49 12.09
N GLY A 133 -12.97 12.64 11.47
CA GLY A 133 -14.10 13.49 11.83
C GLY A 133 -13.90 14.20 13.17
N ASP A 134 -14.94 14.94 13.57
CA ASP A 134 -14.97 15.64 14.85
C ASP A 134 -15.35 14.71 16.00
N MET A 135 -14.51 14.67 17.02
CA MET A 135 -14.69 13.90 18.24
C MET A 135 -14.91 14.83 19.43
N GLN A 136 -15.82 14.45 20.33
CA GLN A 136 -16.04 15.20 21.57
C GLN A 136 -14.85 15.05 22.52
N VAL A 137 -14.39 16.16 23.08
CA VAL A 137 -13.45 16.14 24.20
C VAL A 137 -14.19 15.62 25.44
N ARG A 138 -13.59 14.66 26.15
CA ARG A 138 -14.14 14.04 27.37
C ARG A 138 -13.12 14.13 28.50
N THR A 139 -13.60 14.37 29.72
CA THR A 139 -12.77 14.32 30.94
C THR A 139 -13.41 13.39 31.96
N ILE A 140 -12.69 13.09 33.05
CA ILE A 140 -13.22 12.26 34.14
C ILE A 140 -14.49 12.89 34.73
N GLU A 141 -14.56 14.22 34.79
CA GLU A 141 -15.70 14.98 35.31
C GLU A 141 -16.84 15.12 34.29
N ARG A 142 -16.54 15.05 32.99
CA ARG A 142 -17.50 15.18 31.88
C ARG A 142 -17.33 14.05 30.86
N PRO A 143 -17.76 12.82 31.21
CA PRO A 143 -17.60 11.65 30.34
C PRO A 143 -18.48 11.71 29.08
N ASP A 144 -19.61 12.43 29.14
CA ASP A 144 -20.52 12.63 28.01
C ASP A 144 -20.12 13.78 27.09
N GLY A 145 -18.99 14.45 27.38
CA GLY A 145 -18.42 15.51 26.57
C GLY A 145 -18.35 16.87 27.28
N THR A 146 -17.32 17.65 26.98
CA THR A 146 -17.14 19.02 27.52
C THR A 146 -17.91 20.09 26.74
N GLY A 147 -18.41 19.75 25.54
CA GLY A 147 -18.93 20.69 24.54
C GLY A 147 -17.88 21.12 23.50
N GLU A 148 -16.60 20.81 23.73
CA GLU A 148 -15.53 21.04 22.78
C GLU A 148 -15.34 19.84 21.84
N PHE A 149 -14.82 20.12 20.64
CA PHE A 149 -14.51 19.12 19.64
C PHE A 149 -13.03 19.19 19.25
N PHE A 150 -12.48 18.05 18.91
CA PHE A 150 -11.17 17.92 18.29
C PHE A 150 -11.25 16.95 17.11
N SER A 151 -10.36 17.12 16.13
CA SER A 151 -10.27 16.21 14.99
C SER A 151 -8.86 15.68 14.83
N ALA A 152 -8.75 14.54 14.16
CA ALA A 152 -7.49 13.91 13.78
C ALA A 152 -7.49 13.67 12.27
N GLN A 153 -6.53 14.29 11.60
CA GLN A 153 -6.41 14.25 10.14
C GLN A 153 -4.98 13.95 9.73
N SER A 154 -4.82 13.05 8.77
CA SER A 154 -3.54 12.70 8.19
C SER A 154 -3.59 12.87 6.68
N TYR A 155 -2.54 13.45 6.11
CA TYR A 155 -2.43 13.65 4.67
C TYR A 155 -1.06 13.24 4.14
N ALA A 156 -1.06 12.70 2.92
CA ALA A 156 0.16 12.45 2.15
C ALA A 156 0.01 13.00 0.73
N LEU A 157 0.84 13.99 0.40
CA LEU A 157 1.01 14.50 -0.95
C LEU A 157 2.14 13.71 -1.62
N GLN A 158 1.88 13.16 -2.80
CA GLN A 158 2.85 12.34 -3.52
C GLN A 158 3.11 12.91 -4.91
N LEU A 159 4.38 13.02 -5.29
CA LEU A 159 4.82 13.37 -6.64
C LEU A 159 5.68 12.24 -7.16
N SER A 160 5.31 11.69 -8.32
CA SER A 160 5.95 10.50 -8.88
C SER A 160 6.45 10.75 -10.29
N TYR A 161 7.56 10.12 -10.61
CA TYR A 161 8.11 10.06 -11.96
C TYR A 161 8.53 8.62 -12.26
N ALA A 162 8.20 8.14 -13.45
CA ALA A 162 8.59 6.81 -13.89
C ALA A 162 8.98 6.78 -15.37
N ARG A 163 9.89 5.88 -15.72
CA ARG A 163 10.35 5.73 -17.09
C ARG A 163 10.66 4.29 -17.42
N ALA A 164 10.25 3.87 -18.62
CA ALA A 164 10.75 2.65 -19.23
C ALA A 164 12.16 2.89 -19.75
N LEU A 165 13.16 2.20 -19.18
CA LEU A 165 14.54 2.26 -19.65
C LEU A 165 14.76 1.31 -20.83
N THR A 166 14.00 0.21 -20.88
CA THR A 166 13.93 -0.71 -22.01
C THR A 166 12.49 -1.16 -22.22
N ASN A 167 12.23 -1.94 -23.27
CA ASN A 167 10.91 -2.55 -23.49
C ASN A 167 10.48 -3.50 -22.36
N LYS A 168 11.44 -3.97 -21.55
CA LYS A 168 11.23 -4.96 -20.49
C LYS A 168 11.47 -4.42 -19.09
N PHE A 169 12.07 -3.24 -18.94
CA PHE A 169 12.47 -2.72 -17.63
C PHE A 169 12.03 -1.28 -17.46
N SER A 170 11.30 -1.00 -16.39
CA SER A 170 10.97 0.35 -15.95
C SER A 170 11.37 0.59 -14.51
N ILE A 171 11.64 1.86 -14.22
CA ILE A 171 11.92 2.35 -12.88
C ILE A 171 10.93 3.47 -12.56
N GLY A 172 10.66 3.67 -11.28
CA GLY A 172 9.89 4.81 -10.83
C GLY A 172 10.32 5.24 -9.43
N THR A 173 10.04 6.50 -9.13
CA THR A 173 10.28 7.07 -7.81
C THR A 173 9.13 7.98 -7.43
N THR A 174 8.89 8.09 -6.13
CA THR A 174 7.89 8.97 -5.55
C THR A 174 8.52 9.74 -4.41
N VAL A 175 8.25 11.05 -4.34
CA VAL A 175 8.52 11.87 -3.16
C VAL A 175 7.20 12.10 -2.45
N LYS A 176 7.18 11.93 -1.13
CA LYS A 176 6.01 12.13 -0.28
C LYS A 176 6.25 13.21 0.75
N TYR A 177 5.29 14.12 0.89
CA TYR A 177 5.17 14.98 2.06
C TYR A 177 4.02 14.46 2.92
N ILE A 178 4.34 14.07 4.15
CA ILE A 178 3.44 13.42 5.09
C ILE A 178 3.18 14.37 6.25
N SER A 179 1.95 14.46 6.70
CA SER A 179 1.61 15.14 7.95
C SER A 179 0.45 14.47 8.65
N GLU A 180 0.53 14.48 9.98
CA GLU A 180 -0.58 14.12 10.86
C GLU A 180 -0.84 15.30 11.78
N THR A 181 -2.10 15.66 11.94
CA THR A 181 -2.56 16.67 12.89
C THR A 181 -3.57 16.03 13.82
N ILE A 182 -3.37 16.20 15.12
CA ILE A 182 -4.33 15.84 16.15
C ILE A 182 -4.57 17.10 16.95
N TRP A 183 -5.81 17.60 16.91
CA TRP A 183 -6.21 18.86 17.53
C TRP A 183 -5.31 20.04 17.12
N HIS A 184 -4.40 20.51 17.98
CA HIS A 184 -3.49 21.62 17.70
C HIS A 184 -2.01 21.20 17.63
N SER A 185 -1.77 19.90 17.58
CA SER A 185 -0.45 19.32 17.43
C SER A 185 -0.30 18.71 16.04
N ARG A 186 0.90 18.87 15.47
CA ARG A 186 1.25 18.39 14.13
C ARG A 186 2.59 17.69 14.11
N ALA A 187 2.68 16.62 13.34
CA ALA A 187 3.90 15.95 12.94
C ALA A 187 4.04 16.01 11.41
N THR A 188 5.27 16.14 10.89
CA THR A 188 5.53 16.09 9.44
C THR A 188 6.78 15.26 9.13
N ALA A 189 6.83 14.68 7.93
CA ALA A 189 8.02 14.02 7.38
C ALA A 189 8.04 14.09 5.85
N ILE A 190 9.23 13.86 5.31
CA ILE A 190 9.45 13.60 3.88
C ILE A 190 9.90 12.15 3.74
N ALA A 191 9.35 11.47 2.73
CA ALA A 191 9.71 10.10 2.39
C ALA A 191 9.89 9.91 0.89
N PHE A 192 10.55 8.82 0.53
CA PHE A 192 10.84 8.42 -0.84
C PHE A 192 10.39 6.98 -1.06
N ASP A 193 9.85 6.73 -2.24
CA ASP A 193 9.63 5.38 -2.75
C ASP A 193 10.48 5.15 -3.99
N VAL A 194 10.92 3.91 -4.16
CA VAL A 194 11.64 3.45 -5.35
C VAL A 194 11.05 2.13 -5.80
N GLY A 195 10.65 2.11 -7.06
CA GLY A 195 10.04 0.97 -7.71
C GLY A 195 10.85 0.50 -8.92
N ILE A 196 10.80 -0.80 -9.17
CA ILE A 196 11.25 -1.41 -10.43
C ILE A 196 10.20 -2.40 -10.93
N LEU A 197 10.14 -2.54 -12.25
CA LEU A 197 9.27 -3.52 -12.91
C LEU A 197 10.04 -4.17 -14.07
N PHE A 198 10.03 -5.50 -14.11
CA PHE A 198 10.70 -6.29 -15.12
C PHE A 198 9.75 -7.28 -15.79
N THR A 199 9.57 -7.16 -17.11
CA THR A 199 8.82 -8.11 -17.94
C THR A 199 9.78 -9.17 -18.46
N THR A 200 9.60 -10.40 -17.99
CA THR A 200 10.46 -11.52 -18.40
C THR A 200 10.17 -11.92 -19.86
N PRO A 201 11.13 -12.57 -20.54
CA PRO A 201 10.91 -13.11 -21.88
C PRO A 201 10.03 -14.37 -21.91
N TYR A 202 9.69 -14.95 -20.76
CA TYR A 202 8.97 -16.22 -20.66
C TYR A 202 7.51 -15.98 -20.24
N ASP A 203 6.57 -16.61 -20.94
CA ASP A 203 5.16 -16.78 -20.56
C ASP A 203 4.44 -15.56 -19.95
N ARG A 204 4.81 -14.34 -20.38
CA ARG A 204 4.18 -13.08 -19.93
C ARG A 204 4.26 -12.91 -18.40
N LEU A 205 5.31 -13.46 -17.78
CA LEU A 205 5.59 -13.30 -16.37
C LEU A 205 6.27 -11.93 -16.13
N ARG A 206 5.83 -11.24 -15.10
CA ARG A 206 6.33 -9.94 -14.65
C ARG A 206 6.80 -10.03 -13.21
N LEU A 207 7.90 -9.35 -12.92
CA LEU A 207 8.47 -9.18 -11.60
C LEU A 207 8.36 -7.70 -11.23
N GLY A 208 7.98 -7.42 -9.99
CA GLY A 208 7.96 -6.08 -9.43
C GLY A 208 8.69 -6.05 -8.11
N ALA A 209 9.35 -4.94 -7.80
CA ALA A 209 9.83 -4.69 -6.45
C ALA A 209 9.64 -3.21 -6.11
N ASN A 210 9.30 -2.94 -4.85
CA ASN A 210 9.08 -1.60 -4.33
C ASN A 210 9.65 -1.48 -2.92
N MET A 211 10.35 -0.37 -2.66
CA MET A 211 10.68 0.10 -1.32
C MET A 211 9.87 1.37 -1.08
N ALA A 212 8.94 1.33 -0.14
CA ALA A 212 8.02 2.42 0.16
C ALA A 212 8.33 3.09 1.51
N ASN A 213 8.06 4.39 1.59
CA ASN A 213 8.12 5.21 2.80
C ASN A 213 9.52 5.30 3.43
N PHE A 214 10.58 5.26 2.62
CA PHE A 214 11.94 5.48 3.12
C PHE A 214 12.14 6.97 3.44
N GLY A 215 12.26 7.34 4.71
CA GLY A 215 12.27 8.74 5.11
C GLY A 215 12.69 8.98 6.55
N GLY A 216 12.59 10.24 6.98
CA GLY A 216 12.92 10.66 8.34
C GLY A 216 11.84 10.32 9.36
N LYS A 217 12.23 10.32 10.64
CA LYS A 217 11.30 10.12 11.76
C LYS A 217 10.31 11.28 11.90
N MET A 218 9.09 10.99 12.33
CA MET A 218 8.09 11.98 12.72
C MET A 218 8.10 12.21 14.22
N GLN A 219 7.86 13.45 14.62
CA GLN A 219 7.65 13.86 16.00
C GLN A 219 6.46 14.80 16.04
N MET A 220 5.53 14.52 16.95
CA MET A 220 4.40 15.40 17.19
C MET A 220 4.87 16.64 17.97
N ASP A 221 4.45 17.82 17.52
CA ASP A 221 4.73 19.07 18.20
C ASP A 221 3.53 20.02 18.13
N GLY A 222 3.33 20.85 19.13
CA GLY A 222 2.24 21.83 19.16
C GLY A 222 1.93 22.34 20.55
N ARG A 223 0.81 23.04 20.68
CA ARG A 223 0.41 23.66 21.95
C ARG A 223 -0.14 22.67 22.97
N ASP A 224 -0.61 21.50 22.53
CA ASP A 224 -1.26 20.51 23.40
C ASP A 224 -0.27 19.83 24.36
N ILE A 225 1.03 20.00 24.10
CA ILE A 225 2.13 19.52 24.96
C ILE A 225 2.82 20.63 25.77
N LEU A 226 2.31 21.86 25.68
CA LEU A 226 2.79 23.00 26.47
C LEU A 226 1.91 23.14 27.72
N PHE A 227 2.52 23.27 28.88
CA PHE A 227 1.82 23.50 30.14
C PHE A 227 2.67 24.39 31.06
N SER A 228 2.03 24.98 32.06
CA SER A 228 2.74 25.72 33.09
C SER A 228 2.87 24.85 34.33
N GLN A 229 4.05 24.85 34.93
CA GLN A 229 4.32 24.14 36.17
C GLN A 229 5.11 25.03 37.12
N ASP A 230 4.78 24.94 38.41
CA ASP A 230 5.60 25.44 39.49
C ASP A 230 6.65 24.36 39.85
N PRO A 231 7.96 24.61 39.64
CA PRO A 231 9.00 23.64 39.98
C PRO A 231 9.20 23.46 41.49
N THR A 232 8.80 24.44 42.30
CA THR A 232 9.11 24.53 43.73
C THR A 232 7.91 25.04 44.53
N PRO A 233 6.75 24.34 44.50
CA PRO A 233 5.50 24.82 45.10
C PRO A 233 5.53 25.04 46.62
N ASP A 234 6.55 24.52 47.30
CA ASP A 234 6.76 24.70 48.74
C ASP A 234 7.70 25.88 49.09
N GLN A 235 8.25 26.58 48.09
CA GLN A 235 9.09 27.77 48.30
C GLN A 235 8.28 29.04 48.02
N SER A 236 8.45 30.08 48.84
CA SER A 236 7.79 31.36 48.64
C SER A 236 8.75 32.37 48.00
N GLY A 237 8.25 33.12 47.01
CA GLY A 237 9.00 34.20 46.35
C GLY A 237 9.78 33.77 45.10
N ASP A 238 9.53 32.58 44.59
CA ASP A 238 10.00 32.06 43.31
C ASP A 238 8.98 32.32 42.18
N VAL A 239 9.24 31.74 41.00
CA VAL A 239 8.40 31.91 39.81
C VAL A 239 7.42 30.73 39.74
N GLU A 240 6.17 30.97 40.12
CA GLU A 240 5.09 29.98 40.16
C GLU A 240 4.66 29.49 38.74
N ILE A 241 5.05 30.19 37.68
CA ILE A 241 4.67 29.88 36.29
C ILE A 241 5.91 29.71 35.42
N VAL A 242 6.36 28.47 35.27
CA VAL A 242 7.41 28.10 34.30
C VAL A 242 6.78 27.37 33.12
N ASN A 243 7.09 27.83 31.90
CA ASN A 243 6.68 27.14 30.69
C ASN A 243 7.41 25.80 30.58
N ALA A 244 6.66 24.71 30.68
CA ALA A 244 7.12 23.35 30.50
C ALA A 244 6.55 22.75 29.21
N LYS A 245 7.25 21.75 28.67
CA LYS A 245 6.86 21.04 27.45
C LYS A 245 7.12 19.56 27.61
N TYR A 246 6.17 18.70 27.24
CA TYR A 246 6.44 17.27 27.15
C TYR A 246 7.43 16.98 26.00
N LEU A 247 8.48 16.22 26.30
CA LEU A 247 9.44 15.76 25.30
C LEU A 247 8.91 14.50 24.63
N LEU A 248 8.18 14.66 23.52
CA LEU A 248 7.61 13.53 22.78
C LEU A 248 8.68 12.72 22.03
N GLY A 249 8.40 11.44 21.81
CA GLY A 249 9.27 10.53 21.05
C GLY A 249 9.32 10.84 19.55
N LYS A 250 10.39 10.38 18.89
CA LYS A 250 10.53 10.39 17.43
C LYS A 250 10.39 8.97 16.90
N TYR A 251 9.45 8.75 16.00
CA TYR A 251 9.12 7.42 15.48
C TYR A 251 9.41 7.33 13.99
N ASP A 252 9.89 6.17 13.55
CA ASP A 252 10.14 5.89 12.14
C ASP A 252 8.82 5.89 11.34
N LEU A 253 8.94 6.00 10.01
CA LEU A 253 7.83 5.75 9.09
C LEU A 253 7.66 4.23 8.86
N PRO A 254 6.51 3.76 8.36
CA PRO A 254 6.28 2.36 8.05
C PRO A 254 6.98 2.00 6.74
N LEU A 255 8.30 1.80 6.84
CA LEU A 255 9.16 1.35 5.75
C LEU A 255 8.71 -0.04 5.33
N LEU A 256 8.51 -0.22 4.03
CA LEU A 256 7.96 -1.45 3.49
C LEU A 256 8.66 -1.87 2.22
N PHE A 257 9.21 -3.08 2.24
CA PHE A 257 9.74 -3.74 1.07
C PHE A 257 8.70 -4.73 0.52
N ARG A 258 8.42 -4.66 -0.77
CA ARG A 258 7.53 -5.58 -1.47
C ARG A 258 8.22 -6.16 -2.69
N VAL A 259 8.05 -7.45 -2.92
CA VAL A 259 8.47 -8.14 -4.14
C VAL A 259 7.28 -8.92 -4.68
N GLY A 260 6.96 -8.70 -5.95
CA GLY A 260 5.77 -9.22 -6.60
C GLY A 260 6.05 -10.03 -7.84
N LEU A 261 5.12 -10.94 -8.12
CA LEU A 261 5.03 -11.78 -9.30
C LEU A 261 3.65 -11.60 -9.93
N ALA A 262 3.61 -11.36 -11.24
CA ALA A 262 2.38 -11.27 -11.99
C ALA A 262 2.44 -12.14 -13.25
N TRP A 263 1.45 -13.00 -13.43
CA TRP A 263 1.41 -13.95 -14.53
C TRP A 263 0.07 -13.94 -15.26
N ASP A 264 0.10 -13.59 -16.55
CA ASP A 264 -1.05 -13.72 -17.44
C ASP A 264 -1.21 -15.17 -17.91
N ALA A 265 -1.82 -15.99 -17.05
CA ALA A 265 -2.03 -17.42 -17.24
C ALA A 265 -2.87 -17.74 -18.48
N LEU A 266 -3.85 -16.90 -18.80
CA LEU A 266 -4.68 -17.04 -19.99
C LEU A 266 -4.93 -15.68 -20.64
N ILE A 267 -4.68 -15.57 -21.95
CA ILE A 267 -5.10 -14.43 -22.77
C ILE A 267 -5.71 -14.97 -24.06
N THR A 268 -6.99 -14.68 -24.24
CA THR A 268 -7.79 -14.95 -25.45
C THR A 268 -8.46 -13.63 -25.87
N ALA A 269 -9.10 -13.59 -27.04
CA ALA A 269 -9.82 -12.41 -27.52
C ALA A 269 -10.89 -11.90 -26.52
N ASP A 270 -11.59 -12.80 -25.84
CA ASP A 270 -12.67 -12.47 -24.91
C ASP A 270 -12.30 -12.62 -23.43
N HIS A 271 -11.23 -13.35 -23.11
CA HIS A 271 -10.93 -13.80 -21.75
C HIS A 271 -9.49 -13.52 -21.36
N ASN A 272 -9.29 -12.94 -20.17
CA ASN A 272 -7.98 -12.77 -19.55
C ASN A 272 -8.03 -13.32 -18.11
N VAL A 273 -7.02 -14.11 -17.73
CA VAL A 273 -6.79 -14.55 -16.35
C VAL A 273 -5.39 -14.13 -15.93
N LEU A 274 -5.32 -13.35 -14.86
CA LEU A 274 -4.10 -12.86 -14.23
C LEU A 274 -3.99 -13.43 -12.81
N LEU A 275 -2.81 -13.94 -12.48
CA LEU A 275 -2.46 -14.42 -11.14
C LEU A 275 -1.35 -13.55 -10.54
N LEU A 276 -1.47 -13.24 -9.26
CA LEU A 276 -0.62 -12.31 -8.53
C LEU A 276 -0.16 -12.91 -7.20
N LEU A 277 1.09 -12.64 -6.84
CA LEU A 277 1.70 -13.04 -5.58
C LEU A 277 2.69 -11.95 -5.17
N ASP A 278 2.54 -11.40 -3.96
CA ASP A 278 3.47 -10.42 -3.40
C ASP A 278 3.97 -10.89 -2.03
N ALA A 279 5.27 -10.83 -1.78
CA ALA A 279 5.87 -10.96 -0.46
C ALA A 279 6.23 -9.57 0.08
N ALA A 280 5.93 -9.32 1.35
CA ALA A 280 6.09 -8.04 1.99
C ALA A 280 6.88 -8.15 3.30
N HIS A 281 7.83 -7.25 3.49
CA HIS A 281 8.66 -7.13 4.69
C HIS A 281 8.55 -5.69 5.24
N PRO A 282 7.67 -5.46 6.22
CA PRO A 282 7.55 -4.20 6.94
C PRO A 282 8.61 -4.07 8.06
N ASN A 283 8.97 -2.85 8.44
CA ASN A 283 9.83 -2.61 9.62
C ASN A 283 9.10 -2.67 10.97
N ASP A 284 7.76 -2.73 10.93
CA ASP A 284 6.87 -2.58 12.08
C ASP A 284 5.79 -3.65 12.16
N ASN A 285 5.99 -4.78 11.47
CA ASN A 285 5.20 -5.99 11.65
C ASN A 285 6.01 -7.23 11.21
N SER A 286 5.42 -8.41 11.33
CA SER A 286 5.93 -9.64 10.71
C SER A 286 5.78 -9.60 9.18
N GLU A 287 6.57 -10.42 8.49
CA GLU A 287 6.46 -10.61 7.06
C GLU A 287 5.16 -11.31 6.68
N TYR A 288 4.65 -10.98 5.51
CA TYR A 288 3.43 -11.59 5.00
C TYR A 288 3.42 -11.73 3.49
N VAL A 289 2.50 -12.56 3.01
CA VAL A 289 2.30 -12.82 1.59
C VAL A 289 0.86 -12.46 1.20
N ASN A 290 0.72 -11.77 0.07
CA ASN A 290 -0.56 -11.47 -0.54
C ASN A 290 -0.72 -12.29 -1.82
N MET A 291 -1.95 -12.74 -2.10
CA MET A 291 -2.28 -13.49 -3.30
C MET A 291 -3.52 -12.90 -3.97
N GLY A 292 -3.57 -12.92 -5.30
CA GLY A 292 -4.70 -12.38 -6.05
C GLY A 292 -4.91 -13.11 -7.37
N ALA A 293 -6.17 -13.17 -7.79
CA ALA A 293 -6.56 -13.64 -9.12
C ALA A 293 -7.59 -12.68 -9.73
N GLU A 294 -7.38 -12.31 -10.98
CA GLU A 294 -8.26 -11.46 -11.76
C GLU A 294 -8.72 -12.19 -13.02
N TYR A 295 -10.03 -12.22 -13.24
CA TYR A 295 -10.61 -12.65 -14.50
C TYR A 295 -11.26 -11.44 -15.18
N ARG A 296 -10.92 -11.19 -16.45
CA ARG A 296 -11.56 -10.16 -17.27
C ARG A 296 -12.26 -10.76 -18.46
N PHE A 297 -13.48 -10.29 -18.70
CA PHE A 297 -14.27 -10.59 -19.89
C PHE A 297 -14.34 -9.34 -20.78
N ARG A 298 -13.79 -9.46 -22.00
CA ARG A 298 -13.78 -8.44 -23.06
C ARG A 298 -13.22 -7.08 -22.64
N GLU A 299 -12.33 -7.06 -21.65
CA GLU A 299 -11.80 -5.82 -21.04
C GLU A 299 -12.89 -4.85 -20.52
N LEU A 300 -14.13 -5.34 -20.39
CA LEU A 300 -15.32 -4.59 -19.95
C LEU A 300 -15.65 -4.94 -18.50
N LEU A 301 -15.75 -6.23 -18.20
CA LEU A 301 -16.10 -6.72 -16.87
C LEU A 301 -14.92 -7.45 -16.26
N SER A 302 -14.67 -7.21 -14.98
CA SER A 302 -13.64 -7.89 -14.22
C SER A 302 -14.20 -8.43 -12.91
N LEU A 303 -13.75 -9.62 -12.55
CA LEU A 303 -14.00 -10.28 -11.28
C LEU A 303 -12.65 -10.56 -10.62
N ARG A 304 -12.57 -10.28 -9.33
CA ARG A 304 -11.33 -10.31 -8.57
C ARG A 304 -11.55 -10.99 -7.24
N VAL A 305 -10.60 -11.81 -6.86
CA VAL A 305 -10.52 -12.43 -5.55
C VAL A 305 -9.08 -12.37 -5.08
N GLY A 306 -8.88 -12.20 -3.79
CA GLY A 306 -7.57 -12.18 -3.19
C GLY A 306 -7.59 -12.61 -1.73
N TYR A 307 -6.39 -12.84 -1.23
CA TYR A 307 -6.15 -13.14 0.17
C TYR A 307 -5.00 -12.26 0.63
N LYS A 308 -5.23 -11.52 1.70
CA LYS A 308 -4.30 -10.55 2.25
C LYS A 308 -3.61 -11.12 3.50
N ASN A 309 -2.37 -10.71 3.72
CA ASN A 309 -1.59 -10.95 4.94
C ASN A 309 -1.46 -12.43 5.34
N LEU A 310 -1.29 -13.32 4.36
CA LEU A 310 -1.03 -14.73 4.62
C LEU A 310 0.31 -14.88 5.36
N PHE A 311 0.32 -15.67 6.44
CA PHE A 311 1.46 -15.89 7.35
C PHE A 311 1.84 -14.69 8.24
N GLU A 312 1.04 -13.63 8.27
CA GLU A 312 1.23 -12.55 9.25
C GLU A 312 0.89 -13.06 10.66
N ASP A 313 1.82 -12.90 11.60
CA ASP A 313 1.57 -13.16 13.02
C ASP A 313 0.46 -12.25 13.55
N ASP A 314 -0.52 -12.84 14.25
CA ASP A 314 -1.72 -12.14 14.76
C ASP A 314 -2.53 -11.38 13.67
N GLY A 315 -2.37 -11.76 12.40
CA GLY A 315 -3.11 -11.19 11.28
C GLY A 315 -4.59 -11.54 11.32
N GLU A 316 -5.45 -10.52 11.27
CA GLU A 316 -6.92 -10.67 11.24
C GLU A 316 -7.51 -10.48 9.84
N GLN A 317 -6.72 -9.94 8.90
CA GLN A 317 -7.15 -9.70 7.53
C GLN A 317 -7.05 -10.98 6.71
N GLY A 318 -7.96 -11.16 5.77
CA GLY A 318 -8.01 -12.39 4.98
C GLY A 318 -8.59 -12.19 3.60
N LEU A 319 -9.79 -12.74 3.38
CA LEU A 319 -10.41 -12.79 2.07
C LEU A 319 -10.82 -11.40 1.57
N THR A 320 -10.47 -11.09 0.33
CA THR A 320 -10.96 -9.92 -0.38
C THR A 320 -11.55 -10.32 -1.72
N TYR A 321 -12.52 -9.56 -2.20
CA TYR A 321 -13.11 -9.78 -3.50
C TYR A 321 -13.69 -8.50 -4.05
N GLY A 322 -13.91 -8.46 -5.36
CA GLY A 322 -14.41 -7.26 -5.99
C GLY A 322 -14.70 -7.44 -7.47
N GLY A 323 -15.19 -6.37 -8.05
CA GLY A 323 -15.52 -6.32 -9.47
C GLY A 323 -15.21 -4.96 -10.04
N GLY A 324 -15.06 -4.91 -11.35
CA GLY A 324 -14.80 -3.67 -12.06
C GLY A 324 -15.51 -3.63 -13.40
N LEU A 325 -16.01 -2.46 -13.74
CA LEU A 325 -16.59 -2.12 -15.03
C LEU A 325 -15.69 -1.09 -15.72
N ASN A 326 -15.33 -1.38 -16.95
CA ASN A 326 -14.48 -0.53 -17.76
C ASN A 326 -15.20 -0.22 -19.08
N MET A 327 -15.82 0.95 -19.12
CA MET A 327 -16.67 1.39 -20.22
C MET A 327 -15.92 2.37 -21.12
N ARG A 328 -15.94 2.08 -22.42
CA ARG A 328 -15.49 3.02 -23.44
C ARG A 328 -16.67 3.89 -23.86
N ILE A 329 -16.67 5.15 -23.45
CA ILE A 329 -17.73 6.11 -23.79
C ILE A 329 -17.52 6.66 -25.19
N ASP A 330 -16.28 7.02 -25.53
CA ASP A 330 -15.89 7.49 -26.86
C ASP A 330 -14.49 6.96 -27.24
N ARG A 331 -13.95 7.40 -28.37
CA ARG A 331 -12.62 6.98 -28.84
C ARG A 331 -11.50 7.40 -27.90
N SER A 332 -11.63 8.55 -27.24
CA SER A 332 -10.66 9.13 -26.29
C SER A 332 -10.99 8.80 -24.84
N LEU A 333 -12.26 8.82 -24.43
CA LEU A 333 -12.62 8.67 -23.02
C LEU A 333 -13.00 7.24 -22.65
N ARG A 334 -12.30 6.71 -21.64
CA ARG A 334 -12.63 5.47 -20.95
C ARG A 334 -12.91 5.76 -19.47
N VAL A 335 -13.98 5.17 -18.97
CA VAL A 335 -14.44 5.30 -17.59
C VAL A 335 -14.37 3.95 -16.91
N GLY A 336 -13.66 3.87 -15.79
CA GLY A 336 -13.56 2.70 -14.94
C GLY A 336 -14.29 2.93 -13.63
N PHE A 337 -15.04 1.94 -13.19
CA PHE A 337 -15.59 1.86 -11.84
C PHE A 337 -15.17 0.54 -11.23
N ASP A 338 -14.53 0.59 -10.07
CA ASP A 338 -14.08 -0.59 -9.34
C ASP A 338 -14.67 -0.57 -7.93
N TYR A 339 -15.10 -1.75 -7.48
CA TYR A 339 -15.59 -1.99 -6.13
C TYR A 339 -14.78 -3.12 -5.50
N ALA A 340 -14.46 -2.98 -4.21
CA ALA A 340 -13.87 -4.05 -3.44
C ALA A 340 -14.46 -4.17 -2.05
N TYR A 341 -14.52 -5.42 -1.61
CA TYR A 341 -14.79 -5.83 -0.24
C TYR A 341 -13.50 -6.36 0.36
N ALA A 342 -13.20 -5.97 1.60
CA ALA A 342 -12.11 -6.54 2.37
C ALA A 342 -12.55 -6.88 3.80
N ASP A 343 -12.25 -8.11 4.21
CA ASP A 343 -12.48 -8.63 5.55
C ASP A 343 -11.38 -8.18 6.53
N PHE A 344 -11.79 -7.60 7.67
CA PHE A 344 -10.91 -7.20 8.77
C PHE A 344 -11.17 -8.00 10.06
N GLY A 345 -11.81 -9.17 9.94
CA GLY A 345 -12.00 -10.09 11.05
C GLY A 345 -12.82 -9.46 12.17
N ARG A 346 -12.22 -9.30 13.35
CA ARG A 346 -12.89 -8.74 14.54
C ARG A 346 -13.31 -7.27 14.42
N LEU A 347 -12.75 -6.52 13.47
CA LEU A 347 -13.03 -5.09 13.29
C LEU A 347 -14.15 -4.81 12.27
N ASP A 348 -14.82 -5.85 11.77
CA ASP A 348 -15.85 -5.83 10.71
C ASP A 348 -15.27 -5.80 9.28
N GLN A 349 -16.03 -5.32 8.31
CA GLN A 349 -15.70 -5.31 6.88
C GLN A 349 -15.54 -3.88 6.35
N THR A 350 -14.81 -3.72 5.24
CA THR A 350 -14.68 -2.42 4.56
C THR A 350 -15.05 -2.49 3.09
N HIS A 351 -15.62 -1.40 2.58
CA HIS A 351 -16.10 -1.27 1.21
C HIS A 351 -15.37 -0.13 0.50
N TRP A 352 -14.77 -0.46 -0.64
CA TRP A 352 -13.91 0.46 -1.39
C TRP A 352 -14.55 0.77 -2.73
N TYR A 353 -14.52 2.05 -3.09
CA TYR A 353 -15.04 2.54 -4.35
C TYR A 353 -13.96 3.34 -5.05
N THR A 354 -13.67 3.01 -6.31
CA THR A 354 -12.71 3.73 -7.13
C THR A 354 -13.31 4.08 -8.47
N PHE A 355 -13.15 5.33 -8.86
CA PHE A 355 -13.54 5.87 -10.14
C PHE A 355 -12.30 6.30 -10.91
N ASN A 356 -12.18 5.82 -12.14
CA ASN A 356 -11.03 6.04 -13.00
C ASN A 356 -11.48 6.70 -14.31
N LEU A 357 -10.78 7.74 -14.73
CA LEU A 357 -10.94 8.41 -16.02
C LEU A 357 -9.64 8.28 -16.79
N ILE A 358 -9.70 7.82 -18.04
CA ILE A 358 -8.54 7.71 -18.93
C ILE A 358 -8.88 8.45 -20.23
N PHE A 359 -8.01 9.38 -20.63
CA PHE A 359 -8.19 10.31 -21.74
C PHE A 359 -7.35 9.97 -22.97
#